data_AF-A0A8H3PJN4-F1
#
_entry.id   AF-A0A8H3PJN4-F1
#
_cell.length_a   1.000
_cell.length_b   1.000
_cell.length_c   1.000
_cell.angle_alpha   90.00
_cell.angle_beta   90.00
_cell.angle_gamma   90.00
#
_symmetry.space_group_name_H-M   'P 1'
#
loop_
_entity.id
_entity.type
_entity.pdbx_description
1 polymer ?
#
loop_
_entity_poly.entity_id
_entity_poly.type
_entity_poly.pdbx_seq_one_letter_code
_entity_poly.pdbx_strand_id
1 'polypeptide(L)'
;MAIQSLVGTILLGDYLTIIRDHADTKTPLEISETNDAAAFDFITSYIFGPSFGSKLLKDLSFRQLFLGHHYKERSQGFWRHEMPFLATLIKRMGFDATTKSARWIQDWFSHSFYICRASLRTGESDTRAIMLEHLLKSLDKAQLSGQSNEDHDVISEFHDHGVAGAETTNH
;
A
#
# COMPACT_ATOMS: atom_id res chain seq x y z
N MET A 1 4.03 12.07 17.47
CA MET A 1 2.68 11.79 18.02
C MET A 1 1.84 10.88 17.10
N ALA A 2 1.87 11.01 15.77
CA ALA A 2 1.10 10.13 14.86
C ALA A 2 1.61 8.66 14.83
N ILE A 3 2.92 8.43 14.70
CA ILE A 3 3.49 7.07 14.59
C ILE A 3 3.26 6.24 15.86
N GLN A 4 3.44 6.81 17.06
CA GLN A 4 3.18 6.12 18.32
C GLN A 4 1.71 5.68 18.45
N SER A 5 0.78 6.51 17.96
CA SER A 5 -0.65 6.18 17.92
C SER A 5 -0.93 5.02 16.96
N LEU A 6 -0.31 5.02 15.77
CA LEU A 6 -0.42 3.93 14.80
C LEU A 6 0.14 2.63 15.35
N VAL A 7 1.33 2.65 15.95
CA VAL A 7 1.93 1.49 16.62
C VAL A 7 1.01 0.96 17.73
N GLY A 8 0.49 1.86 18.58
CA GLY A 8 -0.42 1.47 19.66
C GLY A 8 -1.72 0.84 19.16
N THR A 9 -2.29 1.37 18.07
CA THR A 9 -3.56 0.88 17.54
C THR A 9 -3.39 -0.41 16.75
N ILE A 10 -2.43 -0.45 15.83
CA ILE A 10 -2.26 -1.55 14.87
C ILE A 10 -1.49 -2.70 15.51
N LEU A 11 -0.32 -2.45 16.08
CA LEU A 11 0.52 -3.52 16.64
C LEU A 11 0.01 -3.96 18.01
N LEU A 12 -0.18 -3.02 18.94
CA LEU A 12 -0.58 -3.38 20.30
C LEU A 12 -2.08 -3.67 20.44
N GLY A 13 -2.92 -2.99 19.66
CA GLY A 13 -4.37 -3.20 19.64
C GLY A 13 -4.72 -4.40 18.77
N ASP A 14 -4.67 -4.22 17.45
CA ASP A 14 -5.26 -5.16 16.51
C ASP A 14 -4.45 -6.46 16.39
N TYR A 15 -3.15 -6.36 16.16
CA TYR A 15 -2.29 -7.52 15.92
C TYR A 15 -2.12 -8.41 17.15
N LEU A 16 -1.81 -7.84 18.32
CA LEU A 16 -1.71 -8.63 19.56
C LEU A 16 -3.06 -9.23 19.99
N THR A 17 -4.18 -8.56 19.71
CA THR A 17 -5.50 -9.14 19.97
C THR A 17 -5.73 -10.39 19.12
N ILE A 18 -5.38 -10.36 17.83
CA ILE A 18 -5.49 -11.53 16.95
C ILE A 18 -4.65 -12.69 17.48
N ILE A 19 -3.41 -12.44 17.90
CA ILE A 19 -2.53 -13.47 18.49
C ILE A 19 -3.15 -14.06 19.75
N ARG A 20 -3.61 -13.19 20.67
CA ARG A 20 -4.24 -13.62 21.93
C ARG A 20 -5.46 -14.49 21.64
N ASP A 21 -6.33 -14.07 20.75
CA ASP A 21 -7.57 -14.79 20.45
C ASP A 21 -7.28 -16.19 19.85
N HIS A 22 -6.25 -16.32 19.01
CA HIS A 22 -5.81 -17.63 18.48
C HIS A 22 -5.14 -18.50 19.56
N ALA A 23 -4.36 -17.90 20.46
CA ALA A 23 -3.76 -18.59 21.59
C ALA A 23 -4.82 -19.13 22.57
N ASP A 24 -5.82 -18.31 22.90
CA ASP A 24 -6.92 -18.65 23.81
C ASP A 24 -7.82 -19.75 23.21
N THR A 25 -8.11 -19.66 21.91
CA THR A 25 -8.93 -20.65 21.19
C THR A 25 -8.15 -21.89 20.75
N LYS A 26 -6.82 -21.90 20.92
CA LYS A 26 -5.91 -22.95 20.44
C LYS A 26 -6.05 -23.23 18.94
N THR A 27 -6.34 -22.19 18.16
CA THR A 27 -6.47 -22.30 16.71
C THR A 27 -5.15 -21.93 16.01
N PRO A 28 -4.79 -22.59 14.89
CA PRO A 28 -3.62 -22.20 14.13
C PRO A 28 -3.80 -20.79 13.55
N LEU A 29 -2.79 -19.95 13.68
CA LEU A 29 -2.72 -18.64 13.05
C LEU A 29 -1.67 -18.67 11.95
N GLU A 30 -2.01 -18.19 10.76
CA GLU A 30 -1.00 -17.97 9.73
C GLU A 30 -0.24 -16.67 10.02
N ILE A 31 0.98 -16.78 10.53
CA ILE A 31 1.79 -15.65 10.98
C ILE A 31 2.32 -14.84 9.81
N SER A 32 2.70 -15.46 8.67
CA SER A 32 3.22 -14.68 7.54
C SER A 32 2.14 -13.77 6.97
N GLU A 33 0.96 -14.31 6.70
CA GLU A 33 -0.18 -13.51 6.22
C GLU A 33 -0.58 -12.40 7.21
N THR A 34 -0.55 -12.71 8.51
CA THR A 34 -0.91 -11.72 9.55
C THR A 34 0.14 -10.62 9.68
N ASN A 35 1.43 -10.93 9.48
CA ASN A 35 2.51 -9.95 9.43
C ASN A 35 2.37 -9.02 8.23
N ASP A 36 2.12 -9.58 7.04
CA ASP A 36 1.92 -8.80 5.83
C ASP A 36 0.69 -7.88 5.97
N ALA A 37 -0.40 -8.39 6.55
CA ALA A 37 -1.58 -7.58 6.87
C ALA A 37 -1.25 -6.41 7.82
N ALA A 38 -0.48 -6.65 8.88
CA ALA A 38 -0.06 -5.60 9.81
C ALA A 38 0.85 -4.56 9.16
N ALA A 39 1.76 -5.00 8.30
CA ALA A 39 2.66 -4.12 7.57
C ALA A 39 1.89 -3.21 6.61
N PHE A 40 0.97 -3.76 5.81
CA PHE A 40 0.11 -2.97 4.92
C PHE A 40 -0.78 -2.01 5.70
N ASP A 41 -1.39 -2.44 6.81
CA ASP A 41 -2.20 -1.55 7.65
C ASP A 41 -1.38 -0.40 8.20
N PHE A 42 -0.15 -0.67 8.64
CA PHE A 42 0.74 0.36 9.13
C PHE A 42 1.15 1.34 8.04
N ILE A 43 1.65 0.84 6.90
CA ILE A 43 2.15 1.66 5.79
C ILE A 43 1.02 2.50 5.21
N THR A 44 -0.13 1.91 4.89
CA THR A 44 -1.25 2.62 4.28
C THR A 44 -1.88 3.62 5.25
N SER A 45 -1.97 3.30 6.54
CA SER A 45 -2.44 4.26 7.56
C SER A 45 -1.43 5.37 7.82
N TYR A 46 -0.13 5.11 7.67
CA TYR A 46 0.90 6.14 7.75
C TYR A 46 0.84 7.10 6.55
N ILE A 47 0.57 6.56 5.36
CA ILE A 47 0.49 7.33 4.11
C ILE A 47 -0.81 8.13 4.04
N PHE A 48 -1.95 7.44 4.08
CA PHE A 48 -3.27 8.00 3.83
C PHE A 48 -3.99 8.45 5.12
N GLY A 49 -3.41 8.17 6.29
CA GLY A 49 -4.05 8.40 7.57
C GLY A 49 -4.86 7.19 8.06
N PRO A 50 -5.14 7.08 9.38
CA PRO A 50 -5.79 5.91 9.99
C PRO A 50 -7.16 5.55 9.40
N SER A 51 -7.95 6.56 9.02
CA SER A 51 -9.28 6.33 8.43
C SER A 51 -9.24 5.68 7.05
N PHE A 52 -8.18 5.93 6.27
CA PHE A 52 -8.03 5.49 4.88
C PHE A 52 -7.01 4.35 4.71
N GLY A 53 -6.46 3.81 5.80
CA GLY A 53 -5.63 2.61 5.77
C GLY A 53 -6.42 1.37 5.35
N SER A 54 -5.69 0.31 4.96
CA SER A 54 -6.25 -0.93 4.40
C SER A 54 -7.10 -1.74 5.38
N LYS A 55 -6.86 -1.64 6.69
CA LYS A 55 -7.57 -2.36 7.78
C LYS A 55 -7.66 -3.89 7.57
N LEU A 56 -6.66 -4.49 6.93
CA LEU A 56 -6.52 -5.91 6.67
C LEU A 56 -6.54 -6.74 7.96
N LEU A 57 -6.00 -6.24 9.07
CA LEU A 57 -6.06 -6.94 10.36
C LEU A 57 -7.50 -7.13 10.85
N LYS A 58 -8.39 -6.19 10.55
CA LYS A 58 -9.79 -6.22 11.00
C LYS A 58 -10.74 -6.85 9.98
N ASP A 59 -10.45 -6.73 8.69
CA ASP A 59 -11.28 -7.29 7.62
C ASP A 59 -10.60 -8.49 6.96
N LEU A 60 -10.97 -9.68 7.41
CA LEU A 60 -10.43 -10.95 6.88
C LEU A 60 -10.78 -11.15 5.40
N SER A 61 -11.98 -10.73 4.96
CA SER A 61 -12.40 -10.93 3.57
C SER A 61 -11.59 -10.03 2.63
N PHE A 62 -11.41 -8.77 3.03
CA PHE A 62 -10.59 -7.84 2.28
C PHE A 62 -9.11 -8.20 2.33
N ARG A 63 -8.60 -8.72 3.47
CA ARG A 63 -7.24 -9.29 3.58
C ARG A 63 -6.98 -10.36 2.53
N GLN A 64 -7.85 -11.37 2.45
CA GLN A 64 -7.68 -12.48 1.52
C GLN A 64 -7.68 -12.01 0.05
N LEU A 65 -8.55 -11.05 -0.28
CA LEU A 65 -8.60 -10.45 -1.60
C LEU A 65 -7.31 -9.66 -1.91
N PHE A 66 -6.94 -8.76 -1.01
CA PHE A 66 -5.80 -7.87 -1.18
C PHE A 66 -4.48 -8.66 -1.27
N LEU A 67 -4.21 -9.50 -0.27
CA LEU A 67 -2.99 -10.32 -0.25
C LEU A 67 -2.99 -11.36 -1.38
N GLY A 68 -4.15 -11.89 -1.76
CA GLY A 68 -4.28 -12.77 -2.92
C GLY A 68 -3.87 -12.08 -4.24
N HIS A 69 -4.17 -10.80 -4.41
CA HIS A 69 -3.66 -10.01 -5.53
C HIS A 69 -2.18 -9.66 -5.38
N HIS A 70 -1.76 -9.26 -4.18
CA HIS A 70 -0.37 -8.92 -3.88
C HIS A 70 0.60 -10.08 -4.15
N TYR A 71 0.34 -11.30 -3.65
CA TYR A 71 1.22 -12.45 -3.89
C TYR A 71 1.26 -12.87 -5.37
N LYS A 72 0.13 -12.74 -6.09
CA LYS A 72 0.09 -12.99 -7.55
C LYS A 72 0.88 -11.94 -8.32
N GLU A 73 0.85 -10.70 -7.87
CA GLU A 73 1.65 -9.62 -8.44
C GLU A 73 3.14 -9.87 -8.17
N ARG A 74 3.55 -10.13 -6.92
CA ARG A 74 4.93 -10.46 -6.54
C ARG A 74 5.53 -11.59 -7.39
N SER A 75 4.79 -12.70 -7.55
CA SER A 75 5.24 -13.84 -8.37
C SER A 75 5.36 -13.54 -9.87
N GLN A 76 4.70 -12.48 -10.36
CA GLN A 76 4.66 -12.09 -11.77
C GLN A 76 5.35 -10.72 -12.04
N GLY A 77 5.80 -10.02 -11.01
CA GLY A 77 6.44 -8.70 -11.07
C GLY A 77 7.91 -8.78 -11.42
N PHE A 78 8.58 -9.86 -11.02
CA PHE A 78 10.00 -10.14 -11.26
C PHE A 78 10.45 -9.81 -12.69
N TRP A 79 9.71 -10.24 -13.72
CA TRP A 79 10.16 -10.03 -15.10
C TRP A 79 10.21 -8.55 -15.50
N ARG A 80 9.37 -7.69 -14.90
CA ARG A 80 9.36 -6.24 -15.18
C ARG A 80 10.56 -5.56 -14.53
N HIS A 81 10.89 -5.95 -13.31
CA HIS A 81 12.02 -5.39 -12.57
C HIS A 81 13.37 -5.86 -13.13
N GLU A 82 13.48 -7.13 -13.52
CA GLU A 82 14.73 -7.71 -14.02
C GLU A 82 14.98 -7.44 -15.51
N MET A 83 13.92 -7.21 -16.29
CA MET A 83 14.02 -6.96 -17.74
C MET A 83 13.32 -5.67 -18.17
N PRO A 84 13.73 -4.49 -17.65
CA PRO A 84 13.07 -3.22 -17.91
C PRO A 84 13.08 -2.83 -19.41
N PHE A 85 14.15 -3.20 -20.13
CA PHE A 85 14.24 -2.99 -21.57
C PHE A 85 13.23 -3.83 -22.35
N LEU A 86 13.03 -5.10 -21.94
CA LEU A 86 12.05 -5.98 -22.56
C LEU A 86 10.63 -5.51 -22.28
N ALA A 87 10.34 -5.09 -21.04
CA ALA A 87 9.05 -4.50 -20.68
C ALA A 87 8.72 -3.26 -21.52
N THR A 88 9.72 -2.39 -21.73
CA THR A 88 9.58 -1.20 -22.57
C THR A 88 9.34 -1.57 -24.04
N LEU A 89 10.04 -2.57 -24.57
CA LEU A 89 9.87 -3.04 -25.94
C LEU A 89 8.48 -3.64 -26.17
N ILE A 90 8.00 -4.48 -25.24
CA ILE A 90 6.67 -5.09 -25.29
C ILE A 90 5.58 -4.00 -25.27
N LYS A 91 5.72 -3.01 -24.39
CA LYS A 91 4.82 -1.84 -24.35
C LYS A 91 4.84 -1.07 -25.67
N ARG A 92 6.02 -0.86 -26.28
CA ARG A 92 6.16 -0.16 -27.56
C ARG A 92 5.55 -0.93 -28.74
N MET A 93 5.48 -2.25 -28.64
CA MET A 93 4.79 -3.11 -29.61
C MET A 93 3.27 -3.13 -29.41
N GLY A 94 2.73 -2.39 -28.43
CA GLY A 94 1.29 -2.28 -28.18
C GLY A 94 0.72 -3.36 -27.26
N PHE A 95 1.57 -4.19 -26.65
CA PHE A 95 1.13 -5.21 -25.70
C PHE A 95 1.22 -4.68 -24.27
N ASP A 96 0.09 -4.73 -23.55
CA ASP A 96 0.06 -4.46 -22.11
C ASP A 96 0.35 -5.74 -21.33
N ALA A 97 1.59 -5.87 -20.87
CA ALA A 97 2.03 -7.00 -20.06
C ALA A 97 1.72 -6.82 -18.55
N THR A 98 0.93 -5.80 -18.19
CA THR A 98 0.44 -5.62 -16.84
C THR A 98 -0.54 -6.74 -16.49
N THR A 99 -0.32 -7.38 -15.35
CA THR A 99 -1.19 -8.46 -14.88
C THR A 99 -2.49 -7.88 -14.32
N LYS A 100 -3.55 -8.69 -14.28
CA LYS A 100 -4.83 -8.25 -13.67
C LYS A 100 -4.65 -7.90 -12.19
N SER A 101 -3.80 -8.62 -11.47
CA SER A 101 -3.49 -8.33 -10.06
C SER A 101 -2.74 -7.02 -9.88
N ALA A 102 -1.74 -6.74 -10.72
CA ALA A 102 -1.03 -5.46 -10.67
C ALA A 102 -1.97 -4.28 -10.92
N ARG A 103 -2.85 -4.38 -11.94
CA ARG A 103 -3.89 -3.36 -12.17
C ARG A 103 -4.81 -3.19 -10.97
N TRP A 104 -5.29 -4.29 -10.38
CA TRP A 104 -6.19 -4.21 -9.22
C TRP A 104 -5.54 -3.51 -8.02
N ILE A 105 -4.28 -3.84 -7.70
CA ILE A 105 -3.55 -3.19 -6.60
C ILE A 105 -3.31 -1.71 -6.91
N GLN A 106 -2.90 -1.39 -8.14
CA GLN A 106 -2.73 -0.01 -8.59
C GLN A 106 -4.04 0.80 -8.53
N ASP A 107 -5.15 0.21 -8.95
CA ASP A 107 -6.48 0.84 -8.90
C ASP A 107 -6.90 1.11 -7.45
N TRP A 108 -6.61 0.18 -6.54
CA TRP A 108 -6.88 0.35 -5.11
C TRP A 108 -6.05 1.51 -4.53
N PHE A 109 -4.74 1.56 -4.79
CA PHE A 109 -3.88 2.67 -4.34
C PHE A 109 -4.34 4.01 -4.92
N SER A 110 -4.72 4.03 -6.20
CA SER A 110 -5.25 5.22 -6.87
C SER A 110 -6.52 5.71 -6.17
N HIS A 111 -7.46 4.80 -5.90
CA HIS A 111 -8.71 5.11 -5.24
C HIS A 111 -8.50 5.68 -3.83
N SER A 112 -7.65 5.01 -3.03
CA SER A 112 -7.28 5.46 -1.68
C SER A 112 -6.62 6.84 -1.70
N PHE A 113 -5.73 7.10 -2.66
CA PHE A 113 -5.10 8.40 -2.87
C PHE A 113 -6.14 9.48 -3.18
N TYR A 114 -7.04 9.25 -4.14
CA TYR A 114 -8.02 10.25 -4.55
C TYR A 114 -9.03 10.58 -3.44
N ILE A 115 -9.51 9.58 -2.71
CA ILE A 115 -10.40 9.79 -1.57
C ILE A 115 -9.68 10.57 -0.47
N CYS A 116 -8.47 10.15 -0.10
CA CYS A 116 -7.69 10.85 0.94
C CYS A 116 -7.41 12.31 0.54
N ARG A 117 -7.01 12.55 -0.72
CA ARG A 117 -6.77 13.90 -1.25
C ARG A 117 -8.04 14.76 -1.25
N ALA A 118 -9.20 14.18 -1.56
CA ALA A 118 -10.48 14.89 -1.48
C ALA A 118 -10.83 15.27 -0.03
N SER A 119 -10.62 14.35 0.93
CA SER A 119 -10.82 14.60 2.36
C SER A 119 -9.89 15.69 2.92
N LEU A 120 -8.66 15.79 2.42
CA LEU A 120 -7.73 16.86 2.78
C LEU A 120 -8.24 18.23 2.32
N ARG A 121 -8.93 18.32 1.18
CA ARG A 121 -9.48 19.57 0.63
C ARG A 121 -10.71 20.05 1.40
N THR A 122 -11.51 19.14 1.95
CA THR A 122 -12.72 19.47 2.72
C THR A 122 -12.43 19.86 4.16
N GLY A 123 -11.19 19.68 4.64
CA GLY A 123 -10.82 19.98 6.02
C GLY A 123 -11.36 18.97 7.03
N GLU A 124 -11.83 17.80 6.58
CA GLU A 124 -12.08 16.65 7.44
C GLU A 124 -10.73 16.11 7.95
N SER A 125 -10.23 16.79 8.97
CA SER A 125 -8.98 16.47 9.64
C SER A 125 -9.21 15.25 10.54
N ASP A 126 -9.26 14.06 9.95
CA ASP A 126 -8.68 12.94 10.67
C ASP A 126 -7.17 13.12 10.68
N THR A 127 -6.57 12.79 11.81
CA THR A 127 -5.25 13.25 12.17
C THR A 127 -4.22 12.62 11.23
N ARG A 128 -3.81 13.40 10.22
CA ARG A 128 -2.48 13.36 9.56
C ARG A 128 -2.28 12.24 8.53
N ALA A 129 -2.81 12.43 7.32
CA ALA A 129 -2.10 12.01 6.10
C ALA A 129 -0.86 12.91 5.87
N ILE A 130 -0.03 13.12 6.92
CA ILE A 130 1.14 14.01 6.89
C ILE A 130 2.08 13.59 5.78
N MET A 131 2.23 12.28 5.58
CA MET A 131 3.12 11.76 4.56
C MET A 131 2.60 12.14 3.17
N LEU A 132 1.31 11.95 2.91
CA LEU A 132 0.69 12.40 1.66
C LEU A 132 0.83 13.91 1.45
N GLU A 133 0.55 14.73 2.46
CA GLU A 133 0.72 16.18 2.38
C GLU A 133 2.18 16.60 2.12
N HIS A 134 3.14 15.92 2.77
CA HIS A 134 4.56 16.19 2.60
C HIS A 134 5.01 15.83 1.18
N LEU A 135 4.54 14.70 0.67
CA LEU A 135 4.83 14.24 -0.69
C LEU A 135 4.25 15.19 -1.73
N LEU A 136 2.99 15.59 -1.60
CA LEU A 136 2.37 16.59 -2.48
C LEU A 136 3.18 17.90 -2.48
N LYS A 137 3.58 18.40 -1.29
CA LYS A 137 4.42 19.61 -1.18
C LYS A 137 5.82 19.44 -1.78
N SER A 138 6.39 18.23 -1.72
CA SER A 138 7.71 17.94 -2.30
C SER A 138 7.66 17.90 -3.83
N LEU A 139 6.55 17.40 -4.37
CA LEU A 139 6.33 17.31 -5.81
C LEU A 139 5.99 18.67 -6.41
N ASP A 140 5.15 19.47 -5.76
CA ASP A 140 4.90 20.88 -6.12
C ASP A 140 6.22 21.68 -6.29
N LYS A 141 7.24 21.37 -5.49
CA LYS A 141 8.58 21.97 -5.61
C LYS A 141 9.39 21.41 -6.78
N ALA A 142 9.25 20.13 -7.11
CA ALA A 142 9.91 19.49 -8.25
C ALA A 142 9.34 19.95 -9.60
N GLN A 143 8.09 20.43 -9.63
CA GLN A 143 7.40 20.91 -10.83
C GLN A 143 8.02 22.12 -11.53
N LEU A 144 8.89 22.87 -10.84
CA LEU A 144 9.66 23.96 -11.46
C LEU A 144 10.56 23.47 -12.62
N SER A 145 10.67 22.14 -12.84
CA SER A 145 11.44 21.50 -13.90
C SER A 145 10.64 21.02 -15.13
N GLY A 146 9.31 21.05 -15.11
CA GLY A 146 8.45 20.82 -16.29
C GLY A 146 8.22 19.35 -16.72
N GLN A 147 6.94 18.99 -16.81
CA GLN A 147 6.34 17.73 -17.30
C GLN A 147 6.38 16.50 -16.38
N SER A 148 5.33 16.34 -15.57
CA SER A 148 4.89 15.03 -15.06
C SER A 148 3.40 15.09 -14.68
N ASN A 149 2.70 13.95 -14.76
CA ASN A 149 1.28 13.84 -14.40
C ASN A 149 1.23 13.49 -12.90
N GLU A 150 1.34 14.52 -12.05
CA GLU A 150 1.59 14.49 -10.59
C GLU A 150 0.98 13.27 -9.88
N ASP A 151 -0.30 13.00 -10.10
CA ASP A 151 -1.03 11.97 -9.39
C ASP A 151 -0.56 10.57 -9.76
N HIS A 152 -0.24 10.33 -11.03
CA HIS A 152 0.23 9.02 -11.49
C HIS A 152 1.61 8.68 -10.95
N ASP A 153 2.50 9.67 -10.84
CA ASP A 153 3.85 9.44 -10.31
C ASP A 153 3.81 9.17 -8.80
N VAL A 154 2.97 9.89 -8.05
CA VAL A 154 2.73 9.63 -6.63
C VAL A 154 2.19 8.23 -6.40
N ILE A 155 1.15 7.86 -7.16
CA ILE A 155 0.52 6.55 -7.03
C ILE A 155 1.51 5.44 -7.41
N SER A 156 2.32 5.65 -8.46
CA SER A 156 3.35 4.69 -8.87
C SER A 156 4.43 4.54 -7.80
N GLU A 157 4.91 5.64 -7.22
CA GLU A 157 5.93 5.61 -6.17
C GLU A 157 5.41 4.94 -4.89
N PHE A 158 4.13 5.14 -4.54
CA PHE A 158 3.50 4.42 -3.43
C PHE A 158 3.30 2.94 -3.71
N HIS A 159 2.87 2.60 -4.93
CA HIS A 159 2.76 1.22 -5.37
C HIS A 159 4.13 0.55 -5.27
N ASP A 160 5.17 1.17 -5.80
CA ASP A 160 6.52 0.63 -5.83
C ASP A 160 7.12 0.52 -4.42
N HIS A 161 6.91 1.49 -3.53
CA HIS A 161 7.34 1.37 -2.14
C HIS A 161 6.54 0.34 -1.33
N GLY A 162 5.23 0.24 -1.57
CA GLY A 162 4.36 -0.75 -0.93
C GLY A 162 4.68 -2.18 -1.36
N VAL A 163 5.04 -2.38 -2.64
CA VAL A 163 5.44 -3.67 -3.20
C VAL A 163 6.89 -4.01 -2.83
N ALA A 164 7.83 -3.07 -2.94
CA ALA A 164 9.24 -3.30 -2.61
C ALA A 164 9.50 -3.55 -1.12
N GLY A 165 8.69 -2.96 -0.22
CA GLY A 165 8.74 -3.25 1.21
C GLY A 165 8.49 -4.74 1.55
N ALA A 166 7.62 -5.40 0.77
CA ALA A 166 7.32 -6.81 0.93
C ALA A 166 8.41 -7.74 0.34
N GLU A 167 9.18 -7.27 -0.65
CA GLU A 167 10.26 -8.04 -1.27
C GLU A 167 11.53 -8.08 -0.40
N THR A 168 11.86 -6.97 0.28
CA THR A 168 13.09 -6.84 1.08
C THR A 168 13.04 -7.54 2.45
N THR A 169 11.86 -8.00 2.89
CA THR A 169 11.64 -8.54 4.24
C THR A 169 11.80 -10.07 4.33
N ASN A 170 11.92 -10.80 3.21
CA ASN A 170 12.00 -12.27 3.18
C ASN A 170 13.35 -12.84 2.70
N HIS A 171 14.46 -12.19 3.07
CA HIS A 171 15.81 -12.73 2.93
C HIS A 171 16.49 -12.93 4.28
#